data_AF-A0A5C8V7X3-F1
#
_entry.id   AF-A0A5C8V7X3-F1
#
_cell.length_a   1.000
_cell.length_b   1.000
_cell.length_c   1.000
_cell.angle_alpha   90.00
_cell.angle_beta   90.00
_cell.angle_gamma   90.00
#
_symmetry.space_group_name_H-M   'P 1'
#
loop_
_entity.id
_entity.type
_entity.pdbx_description
1 polymer ?
#
loop_
_entity_poly.entity_id
_entity_poly.type
_entity_poly.pdbx_seq_one_letter_code
_entity_poly.pdbx_strand_id
1 'polypeptide(L)'
;MDIFSKIKEKLTHEFIDIIEWLDFTDDTIAHRFERYQNEIKNGAKLIVREGQTAVFVNEGQLADVFTPGTYDLTTQNLPILSTLKGWKYGFNSPFKAEVYFVNTYLFTDEKWGTKSPITLSDDRFGLVEIRAFGTYAFKISDAGKFIVDIVGTDNNFTNFEINEHLKSLIATRFTDTVGEANLPIELYAANTSELSETCQEVMKPEFLSVGISLEKFYIENVSMPEDLKKEIFEYSRIDKLDLDKLTKFKTAKAIEAAAKNEGGTAGAGMGMGMGFVLAQQMGGMMSPQMQQAGAAVPPPMPVAVQYFYAVNGAQQGPVSFEQLQALFAGRTINRDSLVWKQGMAAWTALKDVEELKSFLGGNTPPPLPTN
;
A
#
# COMPACT_ATOMS: atom_id res chain seq x y z
N MET A 1 -14.67 -60.99 -50.17
CA MET A 1 -14.58 -59.72 -49.42
C MET A 1 -13.12 -59.33 -49.38
N ASP A 2 -12.86 -58.14 -49.93
CA ASP A 2 -11.57 -57.72 -50.47
C ASP A 2 -10.55 -57.40 -49.36
N ILE A 3 -9.31 -57.82 -49.55
CA ILE A 3 -8.22 -57.52 -48.60
C ILE A 3 -8.04 -56.00 -48.47
N PHE A 4 -8.30 -55.26 -49.55
CA PHE A 4 -8.30 -53.80 -49.56
C PHE A 4 -9.41 -53.17 -48.70
N SER A 5 -10.59 -53.79 -48.57
CA SER A 5 -11.63 -53.28 -47.68
C SER A 5 -11.25 -53.51 -46.21
N LYS A 6 -10.64 -54.66 -45.87
CA LYS A 6 -10.12 -54.91 -44.51
C LYS A 6 -8.94 -54.00 -44.15
N ILE A 7 -8.05 -53.70 -45.10
CA ILE A 7 -6.92 -52.78 -44.89
C ILE A 7 -7.41 -51.35 -44.76
N LYS A 8 -8.36 -50.90 -45.61
CA LYS A 8 -8.97 -49.57 -45.51
C LYS A 8 -9.75 -49.40 -44.21
N GLU A 9 -10.52 -50.42 -43.81
CA GLU A 9 -11.29 -50.45 -42.56
C GLU A 9 -10.36 -50.48 -41.33
N LYS A 10 -9.24 -51.22 -41.36
CA LYS A 10 -8.19 -51.15 -40.33
C LYS A 10 -7.51 -49.78 -40.26
N LEU A 11 -7.09 -49.22 -41.39
CA LEU A 11 -6.41 -47.92 -41.45
C LEU A 11 -7.31 -46.76 -41.02
N THR A 12 -8.63 -46.85 -41.25
CA THR A 12 -9.59 -45.84 -40.74
C THR A 12 -9.87 -45.96 -39.25
N HIS A 13 -9.62 -47.12 -38.62
CA HIS A 13 -9.77 -47.33 -37.18
C HIS A 13 -8.46 -47.16 -36.38
N GLU A 14 -7.32 -47.00 -37.05
CA GLU A 14 -5.98 -46.91 -36.45
C GLU A 14 -5.35 -45.49 -36.52
N PHE A 15 -6.15 -44.42 -36.66
CA PHE A 15 -5.60 -43.09 -36.35
C PHE A 15 -5.42 -43.00 -34.83
N ILE A 16 -4.16 -43.12 -34.40
CA ILE A 16 -3.73 -42.83 -33.03
C ILE A 16 -4.24 -41.43 -32.70
N ASP A 17 -5.05 -41.35 -31.66
CA ASP A 17 -5.62 -40.11 -31.18
C ASP A 17 -4.56 -39.35 -30.40
N ILE A 18 -4.14 -38.18 -30.89
CA ILE A 18 -3.12 -37.36 -30.25
C ILE A 18 -3.83 -36.27 -29.46
N ILE A 19 -3.59 -36.26 -28.15
CA ILE A 19 -4.06 -35.24 -27.22
C ILE A 19 -2.86 -34.38 -26.88
N GLU A 20 -2.86 -33.16 -27.38
CA GLU A 20 -1.85 -32.15 -27.13
C GLU A 20 -2.47 -30.77 -27.15
N TRP A 21 -1.82 -29.82 -26.49
CA TRP A 21 -2.18 -28.42 -26.55
C TRP A 21 -0.92 -27.57 -26.69
N LEU A 22 -1.03 -26.51 -27.48
CA LEU A 22 0.00 -25.49 -27.65
C LEU A 22 -0.63 -24.17 -27.21
N ASP A 23 -0.06 -23.58 -26.17
CA ASP A 23 -0.43 -22.24 -25.77
C ASP A 23 0.34 -21.23 -26.61
N PHE A 24 -0.39 -20.23 -27.12
CA PHE A 24 0.18 -19.09 -27.83
C PHE A 24 -0.11 -17.77 -27.11
N THR A 25 -0.66 -17.86 -25.90
CA THR A 25 -0.99 -16.74 -25.01
C THR A 25 0.03 -16.64 -23.87
N ASP A 26 0.00 -15.51 -23.17
CA ASP A 26 0.81 -15.23 -21.98
C ASP A 26 -0.01 -15.20 -20.69
N ASP A 27 -1.33 -15.43 -20.78
CA ASP A 27 -2.30 -15.27 -19.68
C ASP A 27 -3.02 -16.56 -19.30
N THR A 28 -3.06 -17.57 -20.17
CA THR A 28 -3.76 -18.83 -19.90
C THR A 28 -2.98 -19.66 -18.89
N ILE A 29 -3.64 -20.07 -17.80
CA ILE A 29 -3.07 -20.96 -16.78
C ILE A 29 -3.50 -22.40 -17.04
N ALA A 30 -4.79 -22.64 -17.31
CA ALA A 30 -5.31 -23.98 -17.54
C ALA A 30 -6.28 -24.01 -18.73
N HIS A 31 -6.12 -25.01 -19.57
CA HIS A 31 -6.96 -25.24 -20.75
C HIS A 31 -7.49 -26.68 -20.76
N ARG A 32 -8.81 -26.84 -20.83
CA ARG A 32 -9.45 -28.15 -20.98
C ARG A 32 -9.49 -28.53 -22.45
N PHE A 33 -8.82 -29.64 -22.79
CA PHE A 33 -8.83 -30.18 -24.14
C PHE A 33 -10.25 -30.60 -24.54
N GLU A 34 -10.80 -29.93 -25.54
CA GLU A 34 -12.16 -30.18 -25.98
C GLU A 34 -12.26 -31.40 -26.90
N ARG A 35 -13.23 -32.27 -26.62
CA ARG A 35 -13.57 -33.39 -27.50
C ARG A 35 -15.06 -33.67 -27.51
N TYR A 36 -15.54 -34.23 -28.63
CA TYR A 36 -16.92 -34.67 -28.72
C TYR A 36 -17.24 -35.68 -27.60
N GLN A 37 -18.19 -35.31 -26.73
CA GLN A 37 -18.65 -36.08 -25.57
C GLN A 37 -17.57 -36.43 -24.51
N ASN A 38 -16.40 -35.79 -24.53
CA ASN A 38 -15.26 -36.09 -23.64
C ASN A 38 -14.84 -37.57 -23.67
N GLU A 39 -15.03 -38.26 -24.79
CA GLU A 39 -14.64 -39.66 -24.93
C GLU A 39 -13.19 -39.74 -25.44
N ILE A 40 -12.30 -40.37 -24.68
CA ILE A 40 -10.91 -40.63 -25.08
C ILE A 40 -10.81 -42.07 -25.59
N LYS A 41 -10.21 -42.24 -26.78
CA LYS A 41 -10.00 -43.55 -27.39
C LYS A 41 -8.92 -44.30 -26.59
N ASN A 42 -9.15 -45.60 -26.36
CA ASN A 42 -8.11 -46.43 -25.74
C ASN A 42 -6.88 -46.51 -26.65
N GLY A 43 -5.69 -46.23 -26.11
CA GLY A 43 -4.45 -46.11 -26.88
C GLY A 43 -4.22 -44.72 -27.50
N ALA A 44 -4.94 -43.69 -27.05
CA ALA A 44 -4.60 -42.31 -27.36
C ALA A 44 -3.20 -41.96 -26.84
N LYS A 45 -2.49 -41.08 -27.53
CA LYS A 45 -1.20 -40.52 -27.11
C LYS A 45 -1.41 -39.15 -26.49
N LEU A 46 -1.02 -39.00 -25.24
CA LEU A 46 -0.93 -37.71 -24.57
C LEU A 46 0.48 -37.17 -24.72
N ILE A 47 0.61 -35.97 -25.28
CA ILE A 47 1.89 -35.26 -25.39
C ILE A 47 1.82 -34.05 -24.48
N VAL A 48 2.65 -34.07 -23.43
CA VAL A 48 2.81 -32.97 -22.47
C VAL A 48 4.13 -32.28 -22.78
N ARG A 49 4.10 -30.96 -22.93
CA ARG A 49 5.27 -30.17 -23.30
C ARG A 49 5.99 -29.65 -22.07
N GLU A 50 7.25 -29.26 -22.26
CA GLU A 50 7.99 -28.52 -21.25
C GLU A 50 7.25 -27.25 -20.84
N GLY A 51 7.29 -26.92 -19.55
CA GLY A 51 6.52 -25.81 -18.99
C GLY A 51 5.01 -26.09 -18.87
N GLN A 52 4.58 -27.35 -19.05
CA GLN A 52 3.20 -27.77 -18.87
C GLN A 52 3.09 -29.06 -18.05
N THR A 53 1.91 -29.28 -17.50
CA THR A 53 1.48 -30.52 -16.86
C THR A 53 0.08 -30.84 -17.34
N ALA A 54 -0.21 -32.12 -17.62
CA ALA A 54 -1.57 -32.54 -17.98
C ALA A 54 -2.24 -33.21 -16.77
N VAL A 55 -3.36 -32.65 -16.35
CA VAL A 55 -4.21 -33.18 -15.28
C VAL A 55 -5.34 -33.97 -15.92
N PHE A 56 -5.45 -35.23 -15.54
CA PHE A 56 -6.41 -36.15 -16.10
C PHE A 56 -7.53 -36.41 -15.08
N VAL A 57 -8.76 -36.07 -15.46
CA VAL A 57 -9.96 -36.22 -14.64
C VAL A 57 -10.85 -37.27 -15.30
N ASN A 58 -11.23 -38.32 -14.56
CA ASN A 58 -12.11 -39.36 -15.06
C ASN A 58 -13.41 -39.38 -14.26
N GLU A 59 -14.54 -39.31 -14.96
CA GLU A 59 -15.88 -39.35 -14.34
C GLU A 59 -16.04 -38.36 -13.17
N GLY A 60 -15.40 -37.19 -13.29
CA GLY A 60 -15.44 -36.12 -12.29
C GLY A 60 -14.45 -36.27 -11.12
N GLN A 61 -13.53 -37.24 -11.16
CA GLN A 61 -12.49 -37.42 -10.14
C GLN A 61 -11.09 -37.26 -10.73
N LEU A 62 -10.22 -36.57 -9.99
CA LEU A 62 -8.79 -36.49 -10.31
C LEU A 62 -8.21 -37.91 -10.35
N ALA A 63 -7.69 -38.31 -11.51
CA ALA A 63 -7.23 -39.66 -11.76
C ALA A 63 -5.71 -39.75 -11.91
N ASP A 64 -5.07 -38.80 -12.58
CA ASP A 64 -3.60 -38.75 -12.69
C ASP A 64 -3.09 -37.36 -13.08
N VAL A 65 -1.78 -37.13 -12.91
CA VAL A 65 -1.07 -35.89 -13.27
C VAL A 65 0.21 -36.24 -14.03
N PHE A 66 0.29 -35.81 -15.29
CA PHE A 66 1.38 -36.11 -16.22
C PHE A 66 2.33 -34.92 -16.37
N THR A 67 3.61 -35.16 -16.08
CA THR A 67 4.71 -34.22 -16.33
C THR A 67 5.08 -34.16 -17.82
N PRO A 68 6.01 -33.28 -18.26
CA PRO A 68 6.47 -33.26 -19.65
C PRO A 68 6.91 -34.64 -20.16
N GLY A 69 6.43 -35.02 -21.34
CA GLY A 69 6.66 -36.35 -21.90
C GLY A 69 5.57 -36.81 -22.88
N THR A 70 5.72 -38.03 -23.39
CA THR A 70 4.70 -38.69 -24.23
C THR A 70 4.21 -39.95 -23.53
N TYR A 71 2.90 -40.08 -23.40
CA TYR A 71 2.26 -41.15 -22.65
C TYR A 71 1.21 -41.86 -23.51
N ASP A 72 1.14 -43.18 -23.39
CA ASP A 72 0.06 -43.97 -23.97
C ASP A 72 -1.09 -44.07 -22.94
N LEU A 73 -2.20 -43.42 -23.24
CA LEU A 73 -3.41 -43.46 -22.44
C LEU A 73 -4.14 -44.78 -22.68
N THR A 74 -3.82 -45.75 -21.83
CA THR A 74 -4.54 -47.02 -21.76
C THR A 74 -5.18 -47.17 -20.38
N THR A 75 -6.34 -47.84 -20.34
CA THR A 75 -7.08 -48.07 -19.08
C THR A 75 -6.25 -48.84 -18.03
N GLN A 76 -5.17 -49.53 -18.45
CA GLN A 76 -4.30 -50.31 -17.58
C GLN A 76 -3.19 -49.48 -16.92
N ASN A 77 -2.78 -48.38 -17.56
CA ASN A 77 -1.66 -47.55 -17.09
C ASN A 77 -2.08 -46.43 -16.13
N LEU A 78 -3.39 -46.29 -15.87
CA LEU A 78 -3.95 -45.25 -15.01
C LEU A 78 -4.34 -45.86 -13.65
N PRO A 79 -3.61 -45.55 -12.55
CA PRO A 79 -3.75 -46.26 -11.28
C PRO A 79 -5.16 -46.15 -10.68
N ILE A 80 -5.80 -44.99 -10.78
CA ILE A 80 -7.16 -44.77 -10.26
C ILE A 80 -8.23 -45.46 -11.13
N LEU A 81 -8.05 -45.52 -12.46
CA LEU A 81 -8.98 -46.25 -13.34
C LEU A 81 -8.95 -47.75 -13.11
N SER A 82 -7.76 -48.31 -12.89
CA SER A 82 -7.58 -49.74 -12.62
C SER A 82 -8.27 -50.19 -11.32
N THR A 83 -8.42 -49.27 -10.35
CA THR A 83 -9.02 -49.54 -9.04
C THR A 83 -10.54 -49.32 -9.03
N LEU A 84 -11.05 -48.34 -9.78
CA LEU A 84 -12.49 -47.98 -9.83
C LEU A 84 -13.33 -48.90 -10.73
N LYS A 85 -12.75 -49.54 -11.76
CA LYS A 85 -13.50 -50.34 -12.74
C LYS A 85 -13.01 -51.79 -12.82
N GLY A 86 -13.18 -52.52 -11.73
CA GLY A 86 -13.19 -53.98 -11.76
C GLY A 86 -14.42 -54.50 -12.50
N TRP A 87 -14.40 -54.56 -13.84
CA TRP A 87 -15.43 -55.27 -14.59
C TRP A 87 -14.89 -56.16 -15.71
N LYS A 88 -15.64 -57.24 -15.92
CA LYS A 88 -15.21 -58.57 -16.38
C LYS A 88 -15.22 -58.74 -17.91
N TYR A 89 -15.16 -57.66 -18.69
CA TYR A 89 -15.36 -57.68 -20.14
C TYR A 89 -14.37 -56.74 -20.86
N GLY A 90 -13.75 -57.24 -21.94
CA GLY A 90 -12.53 -56.71 -22.57
C GLY A 90 -12.46 -55.19 -22.83
N PHE A 91 -11.31 -54.63 -22.49
CA PHE A 91 -10.98 -53.20 -22.43
C PHE A 91 -10.62 -52.60 -23.80
N ASN A 92 -11.59 -52.45 -24.72
CA ASN A 92 -11.40 -51.76 -26.01
C ASN A 92 -12.35 -50.58 -26.25
N SER A 93 -13.13 -50.17 -25.25
CA SER A 93 -14.13 -49.10 -25.38
C SER A 93 -13.56 -47.73 -24.98
N PRO A 94 -13.95 -46.63 -25.66
CA PRO A 94 -13.67 -45.28 -25.20
C PRO A 94 -14.15 -45.05 -23.78
N PHE A 95 -13.46 -44.18 -23.03
CA PHE A 95 -13.85 -43.81 -21.67
C PHE A 95 -14.07 -42.29 -21.58
N LYS A 96 -14.97 -41.86 -20.68
CA LYS A 96 -15.27 -40.45 -20.45
C LYS A 96 -14.25 -39.83 -19.51
N ALA A 97 -13.41 -38.96 -20.04
CA ALA A 97 -12.39 -38.29 -19.29
C ALA A 97 -12.08 -36.90 -19.86
N GLU A 98 -11.57 -36.04 -18.99
CA GLU A 98 -11.20 -34.68 -19.29
C GLU A 98 -9.69 -34.55 -19.08
N VAL A 99 -9.02 -33.85 -20.00
CA VAL A 99 -7.60 -33.55 -19.89
C VAL A 99 -7.46 -32.04 -19.82
N TYR A 100 -6.89 -31.57 -18.72
CA TYR A 100 -6.55 -30.18 -18.53
C TYR A 100 -5.06 -30.02 -18.72
N PHE A 101 -4.64 -29.17 -19.64
CA PHE A 101 -3.25 -28.73 -19.72
C PHE A 101 -3.09 -27.51 -18.84
N VAL A 102 -2.13 -27.58 -17.91
CA VAL A 102 -1.82 -26.52 -16.96
C VAL A 102 -0.43 -26.02 -17.25
N ASN A 103 -0.29 -24.74 -17.50
CA ASN A 103 0.99 -24.08 -17.65
C ASN A 103 1.68 -23.95 -16.30
N THR A 104 2.91 -24.44 -16.22
CA THR A 104 3.73 -24.47 -15.00
C THR A 104 4.96 -23.55 -15.10
N TYR A 105 5.05 -22.75 -16.16
CA TYR A 105 6.03 -21.68 -16.26
C TYR A 105 5.71 -20.54 -15.26
N LEU A 106 6.65 -19.62 -15.10
CA LEU A 106 6.53 -18.51 -14.18
C LEU A 106 5.64 -17.41 -14.77
N PHE A 107 4.54 -17.07 -14.09
CA PHE A 107 3.75 -15.87 -14.35
C PHE A 107 4.42 -14.71 -13.63
N THR A 108 4.90 -13.72 -14.39
CA THR A 108 5.66 -12.58 -13.89
C THR A 108 4.86 -11.28 -13.98
N ASP A 109 5.39 -10.23 -13.34
CA ASP A 109 4.85 -8.87 -13.43
C ASP A 109 3.40 -8.71 -12.95
N GLU A 110 2.95 -9.65 -12.11
CA GLU A 110 1.64 -9.61 -11.50
C GLU A 110 1.60 -8.52 -10.43
N LYS A 111 0.60 -7.64 -10.51
CA LYS A 111 0.55 -6.45 -9.65
C LYS A 111 -0.27 -6.72 -8.41
N TRP A 112 0.18 -6.19 -7.29
CA TRP A 112 -0.59 -6.17 -6.05
C TRP A 112 -0.58 -4.76 -5.44
N GLY A 113 -1.58 -4.49 -4.60
CA GLY A 113 -1.62 -3.27 -3.83
C GLY A 113 -2.77 -3.27 -2.84
N THR A 114 -2.64 -2.44 -1.81
CA THR A 114 -3.66 -2.24 -0.79
C THR A 114 -4.84 -1.48 -1.38
N LYS A 115 -6.05 -2.06 -1.38
CA LYS A 115 -7.27 -1.41 -1.92
C LYS A 115 -7.67 -0.15 -1.14
N SER A 116 -7.40 -0.15 0.16
CA SER A 116 -7.65 0.97 1.07
C SER A 116 -6.38 1.26 1.88
N PRO A 117 -6.23 2.48 2.44
CA PRO A 117 -5.15 2.74 3.39
C PRO A 117 -5.20 1.77 4.55
N ILE A 118 -4.02 1.35 4.99
CA ILE A 118 -3.81 0.59 6.22
C ILE A 118 -3.46 1.59 7.32
N THR A 119 -4.20 1.55 8.41
CA THR A 119 -3.89 2.33 9.61
C THR A 119 -2.86 1.59 10.46
N LEU A 120 -1.75 2.25 10.75
CA LEU A 120 -0.70 1.81 11.66
C LEU A 120 -0.59 2.76 12.84
N SER A 121 0.00 2.29 13.94
CA SER A 121 0.35 3.14 15.07
C SER A 121 1.85 3.45 15.03
N ASP A 122 2.22 4.72 15.12
CA ASP A 122 3.61 5.18 15.32
C ASP A 122 3.65 5.99 16.62
N ASP A 123 4.62 5.72 17.49
CA ASP A 123 4.73 6.36 18.81
C ASP A 123 4.87 7.89 18.73
N ARG A 124 5.41 8.44 17.63
CA ARG A 124 5.62 9.88 17.47
C ARG A 124 4.43 10.59 16.82
N PHE A 125 3.73 9.91 15.92
CA PHE A 125 2.70 10.51 15.07
C PHE A 125 1.28 10.00 15.38
N GLY A 126 1.16 9.01 16.26
CA GLY A 126 -0.11 8.36 16.56
C GLY A 126 -0.55 7.46 15.40
N LEU A 127 -1.84 7.52 15.05
CA LEU A 127 -2.37 6.73 13.96
C LEU A 127 -1.98 7.33 12.61
N VAL A 128 -1.32 6.54 11.78
CA VAL A 128 -0.86 6.91 10.44
C VAL A 128 -1.46 5.98 9.41
N GLU A 129 -1.80 6.51 8.24
CA GLU A 129 -2.30 5.71 7.14
C GLU A 129 -1.22 5.49 6.08
N ILE A 130 -1.05 4.26 5.63
CA ILE A 130 -0.15 3.93 4.52
C ILE A 130 -0.87 3.15 3.43
N ARG A 131 -0.34 3.23 2.20
CA ARG A 131 -0.70 2.35 1.10
C ARG A 131 0.57 1.73 0.55
N ALA A 132 0.51 0.44 0.22
CA ALA A 132 1.62 -0.26 -0.40
C ALA A 132 1.21 -0.89 -1.71
N PHE A 133 2.16 -0.98 -2.64
CA PHE A 133 1.99 -1.70 -3.89
C PHE A 133 3.32 -2.29 -4.36
N GLY A 134 3.22 -3.23 -5.29
CA GLY A 134 4.36 -3.76 -6.00
C GLY A 134 3.96 -4.90 -6.92
N THR A 135 4.88 -5.84 -7.08
CA THR A 135 4.74 -6.95 -8.02
C THR A 135 5.04 -8.29 -7.35
N TYR A 136 4.50 -9.36 -7.93
CA TYR A 136 4.77 -10.73 -7.51
C TYR A 136 4.88 -11.63 -8.74
N ALA A 137 5.47 -12.81 -8.53
CA ALA A 137 5.55 -13.85 -9.54
C ALA A 137 5.20 -15.19 -8.91
N PHE A 138 4.41 -15.97 -9.62
CA PHE A 138 3.96 -17.27 -9.17
C PHE A 138 4.03 -18.30 -10.28
N LYS A 139 4.01 -19.58 -9.91
CA LYS A 139 3.81 -20.68 -10.86
C LYS A 139 2.91 -21.73 -10.25
N ILE A 140 2.31 -22.56 -11.10
CA ILE A 140 1.56 -23.72 -10.62
C ILE A 140 2.56 -24.83 -10.25
N SER A 141 2.52 -25.27 -8.99
CA SER A 141 3.41 -26.28 -8.44
C SER A 141 2.73 -27.63 -8.21
N ASP A 142 1.41 -27.62 -7.96
CA ASP A 142 0.56 -28.79 -7.91
C ASP A 142 -0.66 -28.56 -8.80
N ALA A 143 -0.57 -29.02 -10.05
CA ALA A 143 -1.61 -28.84 -11.05
C ALA A 143 -2.89 -29.61 -10.70
N GLY A 144 -2.77 -30.80 -10.09
CA GLY A 144 -3.93 -31.61 -9.71
C GLY A 144 -4.77 -30.90 -8.65
N LYS A 145 -4.10 -30.38 -7.62
CA LYS A 145 -4.75 -29.58 -6.58
C LYS A 145 -5.34 -28.28 -7.13
N PHE A 146 -4.59 -27.58 -7.95
CA PHE A 146 -5.05 -26.34 -8.58
C PHE A 146 -6.32 -26.55 -9.42
N ILE A 147 -6.40 -27.64 -10.19
CA ILE A 147 -7.61 -27.98 -10.95
C ILE A 147 -8.80 -28.25 -10.03
N VAL A 148 -8.62 -29.00 -8.95
CA VAL A 148 -9.70 -29.37 -8.03
C VAL A 148 -10.21 -28.18 -7.23
N ASP A 149 -9.30 -27.36 -6.68
CA ASP A 149 -9.63 -26.33 -5.70
C ASP A 149 -9.96 -24.96 -6.35
N ILE A 150 -9.40 -24.67 -7.54
CA ILE A 150 -9.52 -23.35 -8.18
C ILE A 150 -10.23 -23.41 -9.53
N VAL A 151 -9.77 -24.22 -10.48
CA VAL A 151 -10.26 -24.19 -11.87
C VAL A 151 -11.64 -24.85 -12.01
N GLY A 152 -11.85 -25.98 -11.34
CA GLY A 152 -13.08 -26.76 -11.47
C GLY A 152 -13.34 -27.20 -12.91
N THR A 153 -14.50 -26.82 -13.45
CA THR A 153 -14.95 -27.22 -14.79
C THR A 153 -14.69 -26.18 -15.89
N ASP A 154 -13.93 -25.12 -15.59
CA ASP A 154 -13.63 -24.08 -16.58
C ASP A 154 -12.86 -24.66 -17.77
N ASN A 155 -13.22 -24.24 -18.99
CA ASN A 155 -12.54 -24.66 -20.21
C ASN A 155 -11.23 -23.92 -20.43
N ASN A 156 -11.14 -22.66 -20.03
CA ASN A 156 -10.00 -21.79 -20.32
C ASN A 156 -9.80 -20.77 -19.20
N PHE A 157 -9.04 -21.19 -18.19
CA PHE A 157 -8.78 -20.41 -16.99
C PHE A 157 -7.52 -19.55 -17.15
N THR A 158 -7.66 -18.26 -16.90
CA THR A 158 -6.62 -17.24 -17.09
C THR A 158 -6.13 -16.67 -15.77
N ASN A 159 -4.95 -16.03 -15.79
CA ASN A 159 -4.42 -15.31 -14.63
C ASN A 159 -5.36 -14.19 -14.15
N PHE A 160 -6.15 -13.57 -15.04
CA PHE A 160 -7.12 -12.52 -14.68
C PHE A 160 -8.17 -12.99 -13.67
N GLU A 161 -8.61 -14.24 -13.77
CA GLU A 161 -9.67 -14.80 -12.94
C GLU A 161 -9.23 -15.01 -11.50
N ILE A 162 -7.99 -15.46 -11.29
CA ILE A 162 -7.44 -15.67 -9.95
C ILE A 162 -6.82 -14.42 -9.34
N ASN A 163 -6.45 -13.44 -10.18
CA ASN A 163 -5.65 -12.29 -9.78
C ASN A 163 -6.26 -11.50 -8.61
N GLU A 164 -7.57 -11.24 -8.66
CA GLU A 164 -8.25 -10.47 -7.62
C GLU A 164 -8.28 -11.19 -6.27
N HIS A 165 -8.40 -12.52 -6.29
CA HIS A 165 -8.32 -13.33 -5.08
C HIS A 165 -6.91 -13.26 -4.48
N LEU A 166 -5.86 -13.48 -5.30
CA LEU A 166 -4.47 -13.42 -4.85
C LEU A 166 -4.09 -12.03 -4.33
N LYS A 167 -4.49 -10.96 -5.03
CA LYS A 167 -4.31 -9.57 -4.56
C LYS A 167 -4.94 -9.33 -3.19
N SER A 168 -6.15 -9.84 -2.97
CA SER A 168 -6.85 -9.69 -1.69
C SER A 168 -6.13 -10.42 -0.56
N LEU A 169 -5.66 -11.64 -0.84
CA LEU A 169 -4.86 -12.43 0.10
C LEU A 169 -3.56 -11.71 0.45
N ILE A 170 -2.81 -11.27 -0.58
CA ILE A 170 -1.56 -10.53 -0.42
C ILE A 170 -1.79 -9.27 0.42
N ALA A 171 -2.79 -8.44 0.08
CA ALA A 171 -3.06 -7.21 0.81
C ALA A 171 -3.39 -7.47 2.29
N THR A 172 -4.12 -8.55 2.58
CA THR A 172 -4.46 -8.97 3.94
C THR A 172 -3.20 -9.38 4.70
N ARG A 173 -2.40 -10.28 4.14
CA ARG A 173 -1.19 -10.81 4.79
C ARG A 173 -0.10 -9.76 4.95
N PHE A 174 0.05 -8.86 3.98
CA PHE A 174 0.91 -7.69 4.11
C PHE A 174 0.47 -6.81 5.28
N THR A 175 -0.84 -6.52 5.40
CA THR A 175 -1.39 -5.71 6.49
C THR A 175 -1.10 -6.32 7.86
N ASP A 176 -1.35 -7.61 8.01
CA ASP A 176 -1.08 -8.35 9.24
C ASP A 176 0.42 -8.29 9.59
N THR A 177 1.29 -8.61 8.63
CA THR A 177 2.75 -8.66 8.82
C THR A 177 3.31 -7.30 9.24
N VAL A 178 2.85 -6.23 8.60
CA VAL A 178 3.27 -4.85 8.91
C VAL A 178 2.73 -4.40 10.26
N GLY A 179 1.47 -4.74 10.58
CA GLY A 179 0.88 -4.44 11.89
C GLY A 179 1.62 -5.14 13.04
N GLU A 180 2.01 -6.40 12.85
CA GLU A 180 2.76 -7.17 13.84
C GLU A 180 4.21 -6.70 14.01
N ALA A 181 4.85 -6.26 12.93
CA ALA A 181 6.23 -5.78 12.97
C ALA A 181 6.39 -4.51 13.83
N ASN A 182 5.35 -3.67 13.92
CA ASN A 182 5.29 -2.45 14.72
C ASN A 182 6.56 -1.57 14.61
N LEU A 183 7.07 -1.43 13.38
CA LEU A 183 8.25 -0.62 13.07
C LEU A 183 7.87 0.86 12.93
N PRO A 184 8.80 1.79 13.22
CA PRO A 184 8.67 3.19 12.84
C PRO A 184 8.38 3.34 11.34
N ILE A 185 7.51 4.29 11.00
CA ILE A 185 6.92 4.37 9.66
C ILE A 185 7.95 4.50 8.52
N GLU A 186 9.05 5.22 8.76
CA GLU A 186 10.15 5.40 7.81
C GLU A 186 10.92 4.11 7.51
N LEU A 187 10.91 3.13 8.43
CA LEU A 187 11.60 1.86 8.22
C LEU A 187 10.88 0.99 7.20
N TYR A 188 9.56 1.13 7.04
CA TYR A 188 8.84 0.41 5.98
C TYR A 188 9.25 0.86 4.59
N ALA A 189 9.52 2.16 4.41
CA ALA A 189 10.03 2.69 3.15
C ALA A 189 11.52 2.39 2.95
N ALA A 190 12.31 2.27 4.02
CA ALA A 190 13.75 2.02 3.95
C ALA A 190 14.12 0.54 3.77
N ASN A 191 13.29 -0.39 4.25
CA ASN A 191 13.58 -1.82 4.32
C ASN A 191 12.65 -2.67 3.44
N THR A 192 12.30 -2.17 2.26
CA THR A 192 11.34 -2.87 1.37
C THR A 192 11.81 -4.27 0.96
N SER A 193 13.12 -4.50 0.81
CA SER A 193 13.67 -5.83 0.50
C SER A 193 13.41 -6.83 1.62
N GLU A 194 13.80 -6.52 2.86
CA GLU A 194 13.60 -7.40 4.02
C GLU A 194 12.10 -7.68 4.27
N LEU A 195 11.27 -6.65 4.12
CA LEU A 195 9.82 -6.78 4.23
C LEU A 195 9.24 -7.65 3.12
N SER A 196 9.76 -7.55 1.90
CA SER A 196 9.33 -8.38 0.78
C SER A 196 9.63 -9.85 1.06
N GLU A 197 10.84 -10.15 1.54
CA GLU A 197 11.24 -11.52 1.89
C GLU A 197 10.38 -12.08 3.03
N THR A 198 10.21 -11.29 4.11
CA THR A 198 9.38 -11.68 5.25
C THR A 198 7.93 -11.95 4.84
N CYS A 199 7.31 -11.03 4.09
CA CYS A 199 5.95 -11.20 3.60
C CYS A 199 5.84 -12.44 2.68
N GLN A 200 6.83 -12.65 1.82
CA GLN A 200 6.86 -13.84 0.95
C GLN A 200 6.86 -15.13 1.78
N GLU A 201 7.70 -15.21 2.81
CA GLU A 201 7.77 -16.38 3.69
C GLU A 201 6.45 -16.66 4.41
N VAL A 202 5.80 -15.62 4.93
CA VAL A 202 4.50 -15.71 5.59
C VAL A 202 3.40 -16.17 4.64
N MET A 203 3.40 -15.70 3.39
CA MET A 203 2.34 -16.01 2.41
C MET A 203 2.52 -17.36 1.70
N LYS A 204 3.75 -17.89 1.61
CA LYS A 204 4.07 -19.15 0.91
C LYS A 204 3.09 -20.30 1.25
N PRO A 205 2.78 -20.61 2.53
CA PRO A 205 1.87 -21.70 2.85
C PRO A 205 0.46 -21.52 2.29
N GLU A 206 -0.04 -20.28 2.19
CA GLU A 206 -1.40 -20.03 1.67
C GLU A 206 -1.48 -20.23 0.17
N PHE A 207 -0.47 -19.78 -0.58
CA PHE A 207 -0.39 -20.06 -2.01
C PHE A 207 -0.28 -21.57 -2.26
N LEU A 208 0.58 -22.26 -1.50
CA LEU A 208 0.75 -23.72 -1.62
C LEU A 208 -0.53 -24.48 -1.25
N SER A 209 -1.36 -23.91 -0.38
CA SER A 209 -2.64 -24.51 0.02
C SER A 209 -3.62 -24.67 -1.13
N VAL A 210 -3.41 -24.01 -2.27
CA VAL A 210 -4.22 -24.12 -3.49
C VAL A 210 -3.39 -24.55 -4.72
N GLY A 211 -2.21 -25.12 -4.49
CA GLY A 211 -1.33 -25.65 -5.55
C GLY A 211 -0.45 -24.62 -6.25
N ILE A 212 -0.39 -23.38 -5.75
CA ILE A 212 0.39 -22.28 -6.33
C ILE A 212 1.68 -22.08 -5.53
N SER A 213 2.80 -21.85 -6.19
CA SER A 213 4.05 -21.44 -5.54
C SER A 213 4.28 -19.95 -5.75
N LEU A 214 4.46 -19.21 -4.65
CA LEU A 214 4.87 -17.80 -4.67
C LEU A 214 6.40 -17.71 -4.78
N GLU A 215 6.88 -17.47 -5.99
CA GLU A 215 8.31 -17.52 -6.33
C GLU A 215 9.02 -16.20 -6.02
N LYS A 216 8.36 -15.06 -6.28
CA LYS A 216 8.86 -13.71 -5.99
C LYS A 216 7.74 -12.84 -5.46
N PHE A 217 8.10 -11.94 -4.55
CA PHE A 217 7.24 -10.90 -4.05
C PHE A 217 8.09 -9.65 -3.83
N TYR A 218 7.61 -8.51 -4.30
CA TYR A 218 8.32 -7.23 -4.21
C TYR A 218 7.36 -6.15 -3.75
N ILE A 219 7.80 -5.39 -2.76
CA ILE A 219 7.23 -4.11 -2.38
C ILE A 219 8.00 -3.02 -3.15
N GLU A 220 7.34 -2.37 -4.09
CA GLU A 220 7.94 -1.29 -4.88
C GLU A 220 7.84 0.05 -4.15
N ASN A 221 6.72 0.28 -3.46
CA ASN A 221 6.53 1.51 -2.70
C ASN A 221 5.61 1.31 -1.50
N VAL A 222 5.99 1.96 -0.40
CA VAL A 222 5.11 2.25 0.74
C VAL A 222 4.87 3.75 0.77
N SER A 223 3.69 4.16 0.31
CA SER A 223 3.27 5.54 0.25
C SER A 223 2.54 5.94 1.52
N MET A 224 2.77 7.18 1.96
CA MET A 224 2.06 7.82 3.06
C MET A 224 1.55 9.19 2.60
N PRO A 225 0.53 9.77 3.26
CA PRO A 225 0.03 11.11 2.97
C PRO A 225 1.14 12.18 2.95
N GLU A 226 1.05 13.14 2.02
CA GLU A 226 2.11 14.14 1.81
C GLU A 226 2.27 15.14 2.96
N ASP A 227 1.19 15.43 3.66
CA ASP A 227 1.17 16.16 4.94
C ASP A 227 1.99 15.43 6.00
N LEU A 228 1.75 14.14 6.21
CA LEU A 228 2.53 13.32 7.15
C LEU A 228 4.02 13.26 6.75
N LYS A 229 4.34 13.11 5.47
CA LYS A 229 5.74 13.16 4.99
C LYS A 229 6.43 14.47 5.38
N LYS A 230 5.73 15.61 5.21
CA LYS A 230 6.26 16.93 5.57
C LYS A 230 6.50 17.04 7.07
N GLU A 231 5.55 16.59 7.88
CA GLU A 231 5.68 16.60 9.34
C GLU A 231 6.85 15.73 9.81
N ILE A 232 7.00 14.51 9.28
CA ILE A 232 8.14 13.63 9.58
C ILE A 232 9.46 14.32 9.19
N PHE A 233 9.50 14.99 8.04
CA PHE A 233 10.70 15.67 7.58
C PHE A 233 11.06 16.90 8.42
N GLU A 234 10.07 17.66 8.88
CA GLU A 234 10.27 18.79 9.79
C GLU A 234 10.67 18.32 11.20
N TYR A 235 10.00 17.31 11.72
CA TYR A 235 10.28 16.74 13.04
C TYR A 235 11.67 16.09 13.08
N SER A 236 12.03 15.26 12.09
CA SER A 236 13.35 14.64 12.00
C SER A 236 14.48 15.66 11.91
N ARG A 237 14.23 16.81 11.29
CA ARG A 237 15.16 17.95 11.30
C ARG A 237 15.32 18.52 12.70
N ILE A 238 14.24 18.73 13.43
CA ILE A 238 14.30 19.28 14.80
C ILE A 238 15.03 18.32 15.74
N ASP A 239 14.77 17.02 15.64
CA ASP A 239 15.42 15.99 16.47
C ASP A 239 16.93 15.86 16.18
N LYS A 240 17.33 15.96 14.90
CA LYS A 240 18.73 15.84 14.48
C LYS A 240 19.52 17.17 14.52
N LEU A 241 18.84 18.31 14.50
CA LEU A 241 19.48 19.62 14.53
C LEU A 241 19.67 20.07 15.97
N ASP A 242 20.93 20.24 16.33
CA ASP A 242 21.31 21.11 17.43
C ASP A 242 20.73 22.51 17.15
N LEU A 243 19.69 22.88 17.91
CA LEU A 243 18.94 24.12 17.75
C LEU A 243 19.87 25.35 17.79
N ASP A 244 20.98 25.27 18.51
CA ASP A 244 22.01 26.32 18.54
C ASP A 244 22.75 26.43 17.20
N LYS A 245 23.08 25.30 16.56
CA LYS A 245 23.72 25.30 15.23
C LYS A 245 22.78 25.77 14.14
N LEU A 246 21.50 25.37 14.19
CA LEU A 246 20.49 25.87 13.24
C LEU A 246 20.34 27.39 13.35
N THR A 247 20.26 27.90 14.59
CA THR A 247 20.12 29.34 14.85
C THR A 247 21.35 30.08 14.34
N LYS A 248 22.57 29.60 14.64
CA LYS A 248 23.82 30.16 14.11
C LYS A 248 23.86 30.16 12.59
N PHE A 249 23.41 29.08 11.94
CA PHE A 249 23.37 28.99 10.48
C PHE A 249 22.35 29.93 9.84
N LYS A 250 21.14 30.02 10.40
CA LYS A 250 20.11 30.97 9.94
C LYS A 250 20.57 32.41 10.11
N THR A 251 21.21 32.74 11.23
CA THR A 251 21.81 34.06 11.46
C THR A 251 22.93 34.35 10.46
N ALA A 252 23.82 33.38 10.21
CA ALA A 252 24.88 33.54 9.21
C ALA A 252 24.31 33.78 7.81
N LYS A 253 23.28 33.05 7.39
CA LYS A 253 22.57 33.29 6.12
C LYS A 253 21.86 34.62 6.06
N ALA A 254 21.28 35.09 7.17
CA ALA A 254 20.65 36.41 7.24
C ALA A 254 21.68 37.54 7.09
N ILE A 255 22.86 37.40 7.71
CA ILE A 255 23.99 38.32 7.55
C ILE A 255 24.50 38.30 6.09
N GLU A 256 24.66 37.11 5.50
CA GLU A 256 25.08 36.97 4.11
C GLU A 256 24.08 37.61 3.13
N ALA A 257 22.77 37.42 3.36
CA ALA A 257 21.72 38.02 2.57
C ALA A 257 21.63 39.56 2.76
N ALA A 258 21.91 40.06 3.97
CA ALA A 258 22.00 41.49 4.24
C ALA A 258 23.23 42.13 3.56
N ALA A 259 24.39 41.46 3.60
CA ALA A 259 25.62 41.89 2.92
C ALA A 259 25.47 41.87 1.39
N LYS A 260 24.70 40.93 0.84
CA LYS A 260 24.36 40.91 -0.60
C LYS A 260 23.40 42.03 -1.02
N ASN A 261 22.75 42.73 -0.09
CA ASN A 261 21.79 43.81 -0.33
C ASN A 261 22.32 45.19 0.06
N GLU A 262 23.64 45.40 0.00
CA GLU A 262 24.33 46.66 0.37
C GLU A 262 23.96 47.90 -0.47
N GLY A 263 23.15 47.77 -1.53
CA GLY A 263 22.76 48.87 -2.42
C GLY A 263 21.39 49.52 -2.16
N GLY A 264 20.59 48.99 -1.22
CA GLY A 264 19.25 49.51 -0.94
C GLY A 264 19.25 50.53 0.21
N THR A 265 18.45 51.59 0.10
CA THR A 265 18.26 52.66 1.10
C THR A 265 17.86 52.18 2.51
N ALA A 266 17.62 50.89 2.71
CA ALA A 266 17.47 50.21 4.01
C ALA A 266 18.81 49.98 4.76
N GLY A 267 19.97 50.13 4.11
CA GLY A 267 21.30 49.99 4.76
C GLY A 267 21.65 51.11 5.74
N ALA A 268 21.04 52.29 5.60
CA ALA A 268 21.31 53.44 6.47
C ALA A 268 20.71 53.29 7.88
N GLY A 269 19.59 52.57 8.03
CA GLY A 269 18.98 52.30 9.34
C GLY A 269 19.69 51.19 10.13
N MET A 270 20.31 50.23 9.43
CA MET A 270 20.99 49.09 10.04
C MET A 270 22.47 49.39 10.35
N GLY A 271 23.11 50.29 9.61
CA GLY A 271 24.48 50.78 9.88
C GLY A 271 24.61 51.56 11.20
N MET A 272 23.56 52.27 11.63
CA MET A 272 23.54 52.92 12.95
C MET A 272 23.35 51.93 14.10
N GLY A 273 22.57 50.86 13.89
CA GLY A 273 22.36 49.81 14.89
C GLY A 273 23.62 48.99 15.19
N MET A 274 24.41 48.68 14.15
CA MET A 274 25.72 48.03 14.32
C MET A 274 26.82 48.98 14.83
N GLY A 275 26.75 50.28 14.51
CA GLY A 275 27.67 51.30 15.05
C GLY A 275 27.58 51.45 16.58
N PHE A 276 26.39 51.27 17.14
CA PHE A 276 26.17 51.29 18.59
C PHE A 276 26.73 50.05 19.31
N VAL A 277 26.64 48.87 18.69
CA VAL A 277 27.19 47.62 19.26
C VAL A 277 28.73 47.61 19.21
N LEU A 278 29.34 48.16 18.16
CA LEU A 278 30.79 48.30 18.06
C LEU A 278 31.36 49.39 18.99
N ALA A 279 30.65 50.51 19.17
CA ALA A 279 31.05 51.56 20.13
C ALA A 279 30.95 51.09 21.59
N GLN A 280 29.98 50.24 21.90
CA GLN A 280 29.85 49.60 23.22
C GLN A 280 30.98 48.58 23.48
N GLN A 281 31.53 47.97 22.43
CA GLN A 281 32.66 47.05 22.51
C GLN A 281 34.02 47.77 22.65
N MET A 282 34.16 49.02 22.18
CA MET A 282 35.42 49.79 22.27
C MET A 282 35.55 50.66 23.53
N GLY A 283 34.44 50.98 24.22
CA GLY A 283 34.45 51.77 25.47
C GLY A 283 34.79 51.00 26.76
N GLY A 284 35.03 49.69 26.69
CA GLY A 284 35.14 48.80 27.86
C GLY A 284 36.53 48.65 28.51
N MET A 285 37.53 49.49 28.19
CA MET A 285 38.94 49.23 28.55
C MET A 285 39.48 50.02 29.76
N MET A 286 38.66 50.72 30.52
CA MET A 286 39.06 51.37 31.78
C MET A 286 38.01 51.16 32.88
N SER A 287 38.13 50.06 33.63
CA SER A 287 37.96 49.92 35.10
C SER A 287 37.43 48.52 35.49
N PRO A 288 37.96 47.91 36.57
CA PRO A 288 37.74 46.49 36.88
C PRO A 288 36.66 46.21 37.94
N GLN A 289 36.10 45.00 37.80
CA GLN A 289 35.64 44.07 38.85
C GLN A 289 34.26 44.19 39.53
N MET A 290 33.53 43.06 39.43
CA MET A 290 32.62 42.44 40.42
C MET A 290 31.09 42.62 40.32
N GLN A 291 30.53 42.10 39.23
CA GLN A 291 29.55 40.98 39.13
C GLN A 291 28.70 40.54 40.35
N GLN A 292 27.37 40.78 40.28
CA GLN A 292 26.26 39.80 40.45
C GLN A 292 24.92 40.46 40.00
N ALA A 293 24.55 40.35 38.72
CA ALA A 293 23.54 39.43 38.15
C ALA A 293 22.07 39.87 38.30
N GLY A 294 21.66 40.86 37.48
CA GLY A 294 20.28 41.11 37.08
C GLY A 294 20.16 40.95 35.57
N ALA A 295 19.39 39.97 35.12
CA ALA A 295 19.21 39.62 33.71
C ALA A 295 18.30 40.63 32.99
N ALA A 296 18.76 41.13 31.84
CA ALA A 296 17.98 41.97 30.93
C ALA A 296 17.77 41.27 29.57
N VAL A 297 16.56 41.49 29.08
CA VAL A 297 15.77 40.81 28.04
C VAL A 297 16.27 40.90 26.58
N PRO A 298 16.07 39.84 25.77
CA PRO A 298 16.21 39.83 24.31
C PRO A 298 14.99 40.46 23.58
N PRO A 299 15.07 40.79 22.27
CA PRO A 299 14.06 41.56 21.55
C PRO A 299 12.69 40.87 21.46
N PRO A 300 11.58 41.65 21.37
CA PRO A 300 10.24 41.12 21.56
C PRO A 300 9.79 40.27 20.37
N MET A 301 9.53 38.99 20.64
CA MET A 301 8.78 38.10 19.75
C MET A 301 7.37 38.67 19.51
N PRO A 302 6.74 38.41 18.34
CA PRO A 302 5.34 38.75 18.12
C PRO A 302 4.50 38.09 19.22
N VAL A 303 3.87 38.93 20.05
CA VAL A 303 3.07 38.48 21.19
C VAL A 303 1.81 37.83 20.64
N ALA A 304 1.66 36.51 20.82
CA ALA A 304 0.42 35.82 20.47
C ALA A 304 -0.75 36.49 21.20
N VAL A 305 -1.79 36.88 20.45
CA VAL A 305 -2.96 37.56 21.04
C VAL A 305 -3.68 36.58 21.96
N GLN A 306 -3.75 36.94 23.24
CA GLN A 306 -4.42 36.17 24.29
C GLN A 306 -5.72 36.86 24.69
N TYR A 307 -6.76 36.05 24.92
CA TYR A 307 -8.08 36.50 25.33
C TYR A 307 -8.39 36.04 26.74
N PHE A 308 -9.08 36.90 27.48
CA PHE A 308 -9.75 36.56 28.72
C PHE A 308 -11.26 36.59 28.48
N TYR A 309 -12.01 35.76 29.19
CA TYR A 309 -13.46 35.64 29.06
C TYR A 309 -14.12 35.53 30.44
N ALA A 310 -15.37 35.95 30.55
CA ALA A 310 -16.12 35.87 31.80
C ALA A 310 -17.16 34.75 31.77
N VAL A 311 -17.16 33.91 32.80
CA VAL A 311 -18.19 32.87 33.06
C VAL A 311 -18.64 33.01 34.50
N ASN A 312 -19.96 33.03 34.72
CA ASN A 312 -20.56 33.18 36.06
C ASN A 312 -20.03 34.38 36.87
N GLY A 313 -19.70 35.49 36.19
CA GLY A 313 -19.16 36.70 36.81
C GLY A 313 -17.68 36.63 37.22
N ALA A 314 -16.99 35.53 36.92
CA ALA A 314 -15.56 35.37 37.16
C ALA A 314 -14.76 35.44 35.85
N GLN A 315 -13.62 36.12 35.90
CA GLN A 315 -12.64 36.17 34.82
C GLN A 315 -11.92 34.82 34.68
N GLN A 316 -11.77 34.35 33.44
CA GLN A 316 -11.06 33.15 33.04
C GLN A 316 -10.09 33.47 31.89
N GLY A 317 -9.04 32.65 31.73
CA GLY A 317 -7.98 32.83 30.73
C GLY A 317 -6.59 33.05 31.35
N PRO A 318 -5.56 33.35 30.55
CA PRO A 318 -5.62 33.64 29.12
C PRO A 318 -5.84 32.38 28.25
N VAL A 319 -6.54 32.54 27.13
CA VAL A 319 -6.74 31.50 26.10
C VAL A 319 -6.37 32.04 24.72
N SER A 320 -5.97 31.13 23.82
CA SER A 320 -5.76 31.46 22.40
C SER A 320 -7.10 31.68 21.67
N PHE A 321 -7.05 32.22 20.46
CA PHE A 321 -8.22 32.34 19.59
C PHE A 321 -8.90 30.98 19.34
N GLU A 322 -8.12 29.94 19.05
CA GLU A 322 -8.61 28.57 18.80
C GLU A 322 -9.31 27.99 20.03
N GLN A 323 -8.72 28.18 21.22
CA GLN A 323 -9.33 27.75 22.48
C GLN A 323 -10.63 28.51 22.78
N LEU A 324 -10.68 29.82 22.48
CA LEU A 324 -11.90 30.61 22.61
C LEU A 324 -13.00 30.12 21.65
N GLN A 325 -12.64 29.71 20.43
CA GLN A 325 -13.55 29.08 19.48
C GLN A 325 -14.07 27.73 19.98
N ALA A 326 -13.21 26.90 20.55
CA ALA A 326 -13.60 25.62 21.16
C ALA A 326 -14.56 25.81 22.35
N LEU A 327 -14.32 26.83 23.20
CA LEU A 327 -15.21 27.18 24.32
C LEU A 327 -16.59 27.65 23.85
N PHE A 328 -16.65 28.37 22.71
CA PHE A 328 -17.91 28.77 22.08
C PHE A 328 -18.65 27.58 21.49
N ALA A 329 -17.96 26.69 20.76
CA ALA A 329 -18.52 25.45 20.22
C ALA A 329 -19.04 24.53 21.33
N GLY A 330 -18.31 24.45 22.45
CA GLY A 330 -18.69 23.71 23.66
C GLY A 330 -19.74 24.41 24.53
N ARG A 331 -20.32 25.54 24.09
CA ARG A 331 -21.35 26.33 24.79
C ARG A 331 -20.96 26.80 26.20
N THR A 332 -19.66 26.82 26.51
CA THR A 332 -19.14 27.35 27.77
C THR A 332 -19.21 28.89 27.78
N ILE A 333 -19.05 29.49 26.60
CA ILE A 333 -19.29 30.91 26.35
C ILE A 333 -20.30 31.05 25.20
N ASN A 334 -20.98 32.20 25.12
CA ASN A 334 -21.96 32.51 24.09
C ASN A 334 -21.72 33.91 23.51
N ARG A 335 -22.60 34.36 22.59
CA ARG A 335 -22.46 35.64 21.88
C ARG A 335 -22.43 36.87 22.80
N ASP A 336 -23.05 36.76 23.97
CA ASP A 336 -23.15 37.82 24.96
C ASP A 336 -22.10 37.68 26.08
N SER A 337 -21.28 36.63 26.06
CA SER A 337 -20.16 36.49 27.00
C SER A 337 -19.18 37.64 26.84
N LEU A 338 -18.76 38.22 27.97
CA LEU A 338 -17.79 39.29 27.99
C LEU A 338 -16.39 38.72 27.74
N VAL A 339 -15.67 39.34 26.82
CA VAL A 339 -14.28 39.03 26.48
C VAL A 339 -13.44 40.29 26.54
N TRP A 340 -12.16 40.11 26.82
CA TRP A 340 -11.17 41.18 26.85
C TRP A 340 -9.83 40.67 26.39
N LYS A 341 -9.11 41.47 25.60
CA LYS A 341 -7.70 41.23 25.26
C LYS A 341 -6.89 42.49 25.52
N GLN A 342 -5.58 42.33 25.62
CA GLN A 342 -4.66 43.45 25.74
C GLN A 342 -4.85 44.43 24.57
N GLY A 343 -5.13 45.70 24.90
CA GLY A 343 -5.44 46.75 23.94
C GLY A 343 -6.92 47.13 23.83
N MET A 344 -7.85 46.40 24.47
CA MET A 344 -9.26 46.80 24.58
C MET A 344 -9.48 47.76 25.75
N ALA A 345 -10.31 48.78 25.54
CA ALA A 345 -10.62 49.78 26.55
C ALA A 345 -11.49 49.24 27.72
N ALA A 346 -12.33 48.26 27.45
CA ALA A 346 -13.21 47.63 28.42
C ALA A 346 -13.56 46.19 28.01
N TRP A 347 -14.13 45.42 28.94
CA TRP A 347 -14.75 44.14 28.62
C TRP A 347 -15.92 44.35 27.67
N THR A 348 -15.93 43.61 26.57
CA THR A 348 -16.91 43.77 25.49
C THR A 348 -17.57 42.43 25.21
N ALA A 349 -18.86 42.43 24.85
CA ALA A 349 -19.53 41.20 24.45
C ALA A 349 -18.85 40.61 23.21
N LEU A 350 -18.71 39.28 23.18
CA LEU A 350 -17.98 38.56 22.13
C LEU A 350 -18.48 38.91 20.72
N LYS A 351 -19.79 39.12 20.53
CA LYS A 351 -20.40 39.56 19.26
C LYS A 351 -19.95 40.95 18.76
N ASP A 352 -19.51 41.81 19.67
CA ASP A 352 -19.16 43.20 19.37
C ASP A 352 -17.66 43.37 19.14
N VAL A 353 -16.86 42.32 19.36
CA VAL A 353 -15.42 42.31 19.03
C VAL A 353 -15.23 41.96 17.56
N GLU A 354 -14.74 42.91 16.77
CA GLU A 354 -14.73 42.84 15.31
C GLU A 354 -13.99 41.63 14.73
N GLU A 355 -12.82 41.28 15.28
CA GLU A 355 -12.02 40.13 14.84
C GLU A 355 -12.68 38.77 15.16
N LEU A 356 -13.56 38.75 16.18
CA LEU A 356 -14.27 37.55 16.64
C LEU A 356 -15.59 37.31 15.89
N LYS A 357 -16.08 38.29 15.11
CA LYS A 357 -17.30 38.16 14.31
C LYS A 357 -17.21 37.05 13.24
N SER A 358 -16.00 36.78 12.76
CA SER A 358 -15.72 35.77 11.72
C SER A 358 -16.11 34.36 12.14
N PHE A 359 -15.89 33.96 13.39
CA PHE A 359 -16.22 32.61 13.88
C PHE A 359 -17.67 32.48 14.39
N LEU A 360 -18.41 33.58 14.55
CA LEU A 360 -19.80 33.59 15.02
C LEU A 360 -20.84 33.16 13.97
N GLY A 361 -20.39 32.80 12.76
CA GLY A 361 -21.21 32.23 11.69
C GLY A 361 -21.95 33.26 10.82
N GLY A 362 -21.40 34.47 10.65
CA GLY A 362 -22.05 35.59 9.96
C GLY A 362 -21.90 35.68 8.44
N ASN A 363 -21.35 34.67 7.76
CA ASN A 363 -21.21 34.67 6.29
C ASN A 363 -22.05 33.56 5.65
N THR A 364 -23.37 33.70 5.67
CA THR A 364 -24.22 33.03 4.67
C THR A 364 -24.18 33.86 3.38
N PRO A 365 -23.76 33.30 2.23
CA PRO A 365 -23.85 33.99 0.94
C PRO A 365 -25.30 34.42 0.68
N PRO A 366 -25.54 35.60 0.05
CA PRO A 366 -26.89 35.99 -0.32
C PRO A 366 -27.50 34.95 -1.28
N PRO A 367 -28.82 34.68 -1.20
CA PRO A 367 -29.47 33.74 -2.09
C PRO A 367 -29.37 34.18 -3.55
N LEU A 368 -29.19 33.22 -4.44
CA LEU A 368 -29.09 33.46 -5.88
C LEU A 368 -30.36 34.14 -6.41
N PRO A 369 -30.26 35.05 -7.40
CA PRO A 369 -31.42 35.67 -8.01
C PRO A 369 -32.34 34.59 -8.61
N THR A 370 -33.61 34.63 -8.25
CA THR A 370 -34.65 33.84 -8.91
C THR A 370 -34.91 34.43 -10.29
N ASN A 371 -34.64 33.67 -11.35
CA ASN A 371 -35.20 33.96 -12.68
C ASN A 371 -36.66 33.54 -12.75
#